data_AF-A0A6L4A0G2-F1
#
_entry.id   AF-A0A6L4A0G2-F1
#
_cell.length_a   1.000
_cell.length_b   1.000
_cell.length_c   1.000
_cell.angle_alpha   90.00
_cell.angle_beta   90.00
_cell.angle_gamma   90.00
#
_symmetry.space_group_name_H-M   'P 1'
#
loop_
_entity.id
_entity.type
_entity.pdbx_description
1 polymer ?
#
loop_
_entity_poly.entity_id
_entity_poly.type
_entity_poly.pdbx_seq_one_letter_code
_entity_poly.pdbx_strand_id
1 'polypeptide(L)'
;MGKQNVFISYSHADRNMAVQIASLLSKEGLNIWIDVEDIPPGENWRNAIEDGLKTAEVMLLLVSPESMASAEVQGEWNYFLD
;
A
#
# COMPACT_ATOMS: atom_id res chain seq x y z
N MET A 1 20.31 -4.78 -10.25
CA MET A 1 19.63 -4.25 -9.05
C MET A 1 18.25 -4.87 -9.01
N GLY A 2 17.80 -5.36 -7.84
CA GLY A 2 16.42 -5.86 -7.69
C GLY A 2 15.42 -4.73 -7.86
N LYS A 3 14.16 -5.06 -8.17
CA LYS A 3 13.08 -4.07 -8.12
C LYS A 3 12.81 -3.70 -6.66
N GLN A 4 12.62 -2.42 -6.38
CA GLN A 4 12.23 -1.99 -5.03
C GLN A 4 10.77 -2.37 -4.77
N ASN A 5 10.49 -2.91 -3.59
CA ASN A 5 9.14 -3.20 -3.14
C ASN A 5 8.53 -1.94 -2.51
N VAL A 6 7.42 -1.47 -3.07
CA VAL A 6 6.72 -0.25 -2.64
C VAL A 6 5.34 -0.61 -2.13
N PHE A 7 5.04 -0.30 -0.88
CA PHE A 7 3.69 -0.42 -0.31
C PHE A 7 2.92 0.88 -0.48
N ILE A 8 1.72 0.83 -1.07
CA ILE A 8 0.86 2.01 -1.18
C ILE A 8 -0.21 2.00 -0.08
N SER A 9 -0.10 2.93 0.86
CA SER A 9 -1.11 3.15 1.91
C SER A 9 -2.02 4.32 1.53
N TYR A 10 -3.33 4.10 1.57
CA TYR A 10 -4.32 5.07 1.12
C TYR A 10 -5.69 4.80 1.78
N SER A 11 -6.57 5.80 1.81
CA SER A 11 -7.95 5.58 2.24
C SER A 11 -8.79 4.98 1.12
N HIS A 12 -9.86 4.25 1.45
CA HIS A 12 -10.76 3.74 0.41
C HIS A 12 -11.35 4.84 -0.49
N ALA A 13 -11.49 6.08 0.01
CA ALA A 13 -11.95 7.23 -0.77
C ALA A 13 -10.96 7.64 -1.88
N ASP A 14 -9.67 7.34 -1.70
CA ASP A 14 -8.58 7.69 -2.62
C ASP A 14 -8.24 6.56 -3.61
N ARG A 15 -9.00 5.46 -3.62
CA ARG A 15 -8.71 4.25 -4.41
C ARG A 15 -8.40 4.50 -5.87
N ASN A 16 -9.20 5.34 -6.53
CA ASN A 16 -9.01 5.63 -7.95
C ASN A 16 -7.66 6.30 -8.23
N MET A 17 -7.18 7.14 -7.31
CA MET A 17 -5.87 7.77 -7.41
C MET A 17 -4.75 6.78 -7.08
N ALA A 18 -4.91 5.97 -6.05
CA ALA A 18 -3.96 4.93 -5.67
C ALA A 18 -3.67 3.94 -6.80
N VAL A 19 -4.72 3.42 -7.46
CA VAL A 19 -4.60 2.49 -8.59
C VAL A 19 -3.91 3.15 -9.79
N GLN A 20 -4.20 4.43 -10.08
CA GLN A 20 -3.52 5.15 -11.15
C GLN A 20 -2.03 5.31 -10.88
N ILE A 21 -1.66 5.66 -9.65
CA ILE A 21 -0.25 5.80 -9.24
C ILE A 21 0.45 4.44 -9.28
N ALA A 22 -0.18 3.38 -8.75
CA ALA A 22 0.33 2.02 -8.82
C ALA A 22 0.65 1.60 -10.26
N SER A 23 -0.28 1.83 -11.19
CA SER A 23 -0.09 1.51 -12.61
C SER A 23 1.08 2.27 -13.24
N LEU A 24 1.27 3.55 -12.88
CA LEU A 24 2.39 4.36 -13.38
C LEU A 24 3.73 3.86 -12.82
N LEU A 25 3.82 3.64 -11.51
CA LEU A 25 5.05 3.20 -10.86
C LEU A 25 5.47 1.79 -11.27
N SER A 26 4.50 0.89 -11.47
CA SER A 26 4.76 -0.46 -12.01
C SER A 26 5.37 -0.42 -13.41
N LYS A 27 4.96 0.54 -14.26
CA LYS A 27 5.53 0.73 -15.62
C LYS A 27 6.98 1.23 -15.58
N GLU A 28 7.34 1.98 -14.55
CA GLU A 28 8.73 2.41 -14.29
C GLU A 28 9.60 1.29 -13.69
N GLY A 29 9.06 0.08 -13.55
CA GLY A 29 9.80 -1.11 -13.12
C GLY A 29 9.86 -1.31 -11.62
N LEU A 30 9.07 -0.59 -10.82
CA LEU A 30 8.92 -0.85 -9.39
C LEU A 30 8.05 -2.09 -9.15
N ASN A 31 8.20 -2.73 -7.98
CA ASN A 31 7.32 -3.79 -7.53
C ASN A 31 6.31 -3.19 -6.54
N ILE A 32 5.08 -2.97 -6.99
CA ILE A 32 4.06 -2.29 -6.20
C ILE A 32 3.21 -3.32 -5.47
N TRP A 33 2.95 -3.05 -4.20
CA TRP A 33 1.95 -3.74 -3.40
C TRP A 33 0.79 -2.77 -3.11
N ILE A 34 -0.44 -3.17 -3.46
CA ILE A 34 -1.68 -2.45 -3.19
C ILE A 34 -2.81 -3.45 -2.87
N ASP A 35 -3.52 -3.20 -1.78
CA ASP A 35 -4.56 -4.08 -1.22
C ASP A 35 -5.62 -4.58 -2.23
N VAL A 36 -6.03 -3.74 -3.19
CA VAL A 36 -7.08 -4.04 -4.17
C VAL A 36 -6.64 -4.96 -5.30
N GLU A 37 -5.33 -5.13 -5.50
CA GLU A 37 -4.77 -6.02 -6.53
C GLU A 37 -4.08 -7.24 -5.88
N ASP A 38 -3.47 -7.06 -4.71
CA ASP A 38 -2.58 -8.05 -4.09
C ASP A 38 -3.21 -8.88 -2.98
N ILE A 39 -4.50 -8.68 -2.66
CA ILE A 39 -5.23 -9.52 -1.70
C ILE A 39 -6.22 -10.45 -2.43
N PRO A 40 -5.90 -11.75 -2.57
CA PRO A 40 -6.77 -12.74 -3.17
C PRO A 40 -8.11 -12.91 -2.43
N PRO A 41 -9.20 -13.25 -3.17
CA PRO A 41 -10.46 -13.63 -2.56
C PRO A 41 -10.29 -14.82 -1.60
N GLY A 42 -10.74 -14.67 -0.36
CA GLY A 42 -10.69 -15.72 0.66
C GLY A 42 -9.44 -15.72 1.53
N GLU A 43 -8.48 -14.84 1.27
CA GLU A 43 -7.33 -14.63 2.13
C GLU A 43 -7.68 -13.77 3.36
N ASN A 44 -6.96 -13.98 4.46
CA ASN A 44 -7.10 -13.09 5.62
C ASN A 44 -6.45 -11.74 5.30
N TRP A 45 -7.30 -10.75 5.04
CA TRP A 45 -6.92 -9.37 4.72
C TRP A 45 -5.79 -8.82 5.61
N ARG A 46 -5.86 -9.04 6.93
CA ARG A 46 -4.85 -8.50 7.85
C ARG A 46 -3.48 -9.11 7.65
N ASN A 47 -3.42 -10.42 7.40
CA ASN A 47 -2.14 -11.10 7.20
C ASN A 47 -1.48 -10.64 5.89
N ALA A 48 -2.28 -10.48 4.82
CA ALA A 48 -1.77 -10.00 3.55
C ALA A 48 -1.21 -8.56 3.64
N ILE A 49 -1.90 -7.68 4.37
CA ILE A 49 -1.40 -6.32 4.66
C ILE A 49 -0.08 -6.38 5.44
N GLU A 50 -0.02 -7.20 6.49
CA GLU A 50 1.18 -7.36 7.31
C GLU A 50 2.37 -7.89 6.50
N ASP A 51 2.15 -8.86 5.62
CA ASP A 51 3.17 -9.41 4.74
C ASP A 51 3.63 -8.39 3.68
N GLY A 52 2.70 -7.58 3.15
CA GLY A 52 3.03 -6.44 2.28
C GLY A 52 3.93 -5.42 2.99
N LEU A 53 3.59 -5.04 4.22
CA LEU A 53 4.39 -4.11 5.02
C LEU A 53 5.78 -4.66 5.37
N LYS A 54 5.87 -5.94 5.77
CA LYS A 54 7.15 -6.60 6.12
C LYS A 54 8.14 -6.66 4.96
N THR A 55 7.64 -6.74 3.73
CA THR A 55 8.47 -6.91 2.53
C THR A 55 8.74 -5.61 1.79
N ALA A 56 8.10 -4.51 2.21
CA ALA A 56 8.26 -3.20 1.61
C ALA A 56 9.58 -2.54 1.99
N GLU A 57 10.27 -1.98 1.00
CA GLU A 57 11.47 -1.15 1.20
C GLU A 57 11.11 0.35 1.21
N VAL A 58 9.97 0.68 0.59
CA VAL A 58 9.46 2.04 0.46
C VAL A 58 7.96 2.03 0.76
N MET A 59 7.49 3.03 1.50
CA MET A 59 6.07 3.31 1.65
C MET A 59 5.70 4.56 0.86
N LEU A 60 4.64 4.45 0.06
CA LEU A 60 3.96 5.57 -0.56
C LEU A 60 2.64 5.80 0.19
N LEU A 61 2.63 6.78 1.09
CA LEU A 61 1.42 7.19 1.81
C LEU A 61 0.69 8.29 1.04
N LEU A 62 -0.56 8.03 0.62
CA LEU A 62 -1.43 9.05 0.06
C LEU A 62 -2.08 9.85 1.19
N VAL A 63 -1.63 11.10 1.35
CA VAL A 63 -2.13 11.98 2.41
C VAL A 63 -3.39 12.72 1.93
N SER A 64 -4.51 12.42 2.58
CA SER A 64 -5.82 13.06 2.41
C SER A 64 -6.49 13.21 3.79
N PRO A 65 -7.52 14.05 3.95
CA PRO A 65 -8.29 14.10 5.20
C PRO A 65 -8.82 12.72 5.61
N GLU A 66 -9.26 11.91 4.65
CA GLU A 66 -9.81 10.58 4.84
C GLU A 66 -8.72 9.58 5.27
N SER A 67 -7.52 9.64 4.68
CA SER A 67 -6.42 8.74 5.06
C SER A 67 -5.87 9.08 6.43
N MET A 68 -5.79 10.37 6.78
CA MET A 68 -5.36 10.82 8.10
C MET A 68 -6.39 10.52 9.20
N ALA A 69 -7.66 10.32 8.85
CA ALA A 69 -8.71 9.90 9.78
C ALA A 69 -8.87 8.36 9.91
N SER A 70 -8.21 7.56 9.05
CA SER A 70 -8.32 6.10 9.07
C SER A 70 -7.37 5.48 10.10
N ALA A 71 -7.92 4.64 10.98
CA ALA A 71 -7.13 3.90 11.97
C ALA A 71 -6.24 2.83 11.31
N GLU A 72 -6.70 2.22 10.21
CA GLU A 72 -5.94 1.26 9.42
C GLU A 72 -4.72 1.93 8.79
N VAL A 73 -4.91 3.03 8.06
CA VAL A 73 -3.79 3.80 7.47
C VAL A 73 -2.82 4.21 8.57
N GLN A 74 -3.31 4.76 9.69
CA GLN A 74 -2.47 5.09 10.84
C GLN A 74 -1.66 3.91 11.37
N GLY A 75 -2.26 2.73 11.47
CA GLY A 75 -1.57 1.51 11.87
C GLY A 75 -0.44 1.12 10.90
N GLU A 76 -0.70 1.22 9.60
CA GLU A 76 0.25 0.85 8.55
C GLU A 76 1.51 1.73 8.56
N TRP A 77 1.37 3.07 8.56
CA TRP A 77 2.56 3.93 8.52
C TRP A 77 3.30 4.02 9.85
N ASN A 78 2.63 3.78 10.99
CA ASN A 78 3.34 3.57 12.26
C ASN A 78 4.16 2.28 12.22
N TYR A 79 3.58 1.16 11.76
CA TYR A 79 4.30 -0.11 11.62
C TYR A 79 5.52 -0.01 10.71
N PHE A 80 5.40 0.73 9.60
CA PHE A 80 6.49 0.90 8.64
C PHE A 80 7.66 1.75 9.18
N LEU A 81 7.40 2.65 10.15
CA LEU A 81 8.41 3.56 10.71
C LEU A 81 9.16 3.00 11.94
N ASP A 82 8.63 1.96 12.58
CA ASP A 82 9.23 1.30 13.75
C ASP A 82 10.39 0.37 13.37
#